data_AF-S0FVP7-F1
#
_entry.id   AF-S0FVP7-F1
#
_cell.length_a   1.000
_cell.length_b   1.000
_cell.length_c   1.000
_cell.angle_alpha   90.00
_cell.angle_beta   90.00
_cell.angle_gamma   90.00
#
_symmetry.space_group_name_H-M   'P 1'
#
loop_
_entity.id
_entity.type
_entity.pdbx_description
1 polymer ?
#
loop_
_entity_poly.entity_id
_entity_poly.type
_entity_poly.pdbx_seq_one_letter_code
_entity_poly.pdbx_strand_id
1 'polypeptide(L)'
;MNKTDLLKANGKTGFLYRLLFILMIPAAQGLYFLINLTTTRAYDITIFLDKYIPFNEWFILPYVFWYFYTFGALVVLAYKDCKTYYKLLFSIVTGMMVCFAVYFIFPTTVPRPHVPGTNLLQKMVLMIYGNDKPYNCFPSIHMLDTLLITMFIFKHNKNLILKVTSAVICVSIYMSTWFVKQHSILDAVASTILGIILFLVFENEYVIRKLENLREILTLQKRVKGLSE
;
A
#
# COMPACT_ATOMS: atom_id res chain seq x y z
N MET A 1 8.78 -30.99 9.52
CA MET A 1 8.45 -29.63 10.03
C MET A 1 7.25 -29.12 9.26
N ASN A 2 6.17 -28.68 9.91
CA ASN A 2 4.96 -28.25 9.21
C ASN A 2 5.26 -26.94 8.44
N LYS A 3 4.65 -26.71 7.26
CA LYS A 3 4.86 -25.47 6.48
C LYS A 3 4.59 -24.20 7.31
N THR A 4 3.71 -24.33 8.31
CA THR A 4 3.39 -23.28 9.29
C THR A 4 4.56 -22.87 10.18
N ASP A 5 5.40 -23.83 10.57
CA ASP A 5 6.53 -23.58 11.48
C ASP A 5 7.66 -22.84 10.74
N LEU A 6 7.79 -23.06 9.43
CA LEU A 6 8.72 -22.36 8.56
C LEU A 6 8.41 -20.86 8.45
N LEU A 7 7.13 -20.48 8.44
CA LEU A 7 6.70 -19.07 8.35
C LEU A 7 6.99 -18.29 9.65
N LYS A 8 7.03 -19.00 10.78
CA LYS A 8 7.35 -18.47 12.12
C LYS A 8 8.84 -18.57 12.47
N ALA A 9 9.61 -19.39 11.76
CA ALA A 9 11.03 -19.57 12.03
C ALA A 9 11.84 -18.30 11.70
N ASN A 10 12.69 -17.88 12.64
CA ASN A 10 13.61 -16.73 12.52
C ASN A 10 14.90 -17.06 11.71
N GLY A 11 14.89 -18.15 10.94
CA GLY A 11 16.03 -18.59 10.12
C GLY A 11 15.98 -18.09 8.66
N LYS A 12 17.08 -18.33 7.91
CA LYS A 12 17.21 -17.96 6.48
C LYS A 12 16.03 -18.44 5.63
N THR A 13 15.57 -19.66 5.87
CA THR A 13 14.44 -20.26 5.14
C THR A 13 13.13 -19.51 5.39
N GLY A 14 12.85 -19.13 6.64
CA GLY A 14 11.64 -18.37 6.98
C GLY A 14 11.65 -16.96 6.39
N PHE A 15 12.82 -16.30 6.36
CA PHE A 15 13.00 -15.02 5.68
C PHE A 15 12.72 -15.14 4.17
N LEU A 16 13.27 -16.15 3.51
CA LEU A 16 13.05 -16.37 2.07
C LEU A 16 11.56 -16.57 1.75
N TYR A 17 10.84 -17.36 2.55
CA TYR A 17 9.39 -17.50 2.38
C TYR A 17 8.65 -16.17 2.52
N ARG A 18 9.00 -15.35 3.51
CA ARG A 18 8.41 -14.01 3.66
C ARG A 18 8.71 -13.13 2.44
N LEU A 19 9.91 -13.18 1.86
CA LEU A 19 10.17 -12.47 0.60
C LEU A 19 9.26 -12.92 -0.54
N LEU A 20 8.90 -14.21 -0.61
CA LEU A 20 7.93 -14.70 -1.60
C LEU A 20 6.53 -14.12 -1.40
N PHE A 21 6.10 -13.90 -0.14
CA PHE A 21 4.81 -13.27 0.14
C PHE A 21 4.75 -11.80 -0.29
N ILE A 22 5.89 -11.10 -0.38
CA ILE A 22 5.94 -9.73 -0.94
C ILE A 22 5.45 -9.71 -2.40
N LEU A 23 5.57 -10.82 -3.13
CA LEU A 23 5.09 -10.94 -4.52
C LEU A 23 3.56 -10.80 -4.65
N MET A 24 2.81 -10.85 -3.55
CA MET A 24 1.38 -10.52 -3.56
C MET A 24 1.12 -9.09 -4.02
N ILE A 25 2.03 -8.15 -3.74
CA ILE A 25 1.90 -6.74 -4.15
C ILE A 25 2.00 -6.57 -5.68
N PRO A 26 3.08 -7.00 -6.36
CA PRO A 26 3.14 -6.92 -7.82
C PRO A 26 2.07 -7.81 -8.50
N ALA A 27 1.68 -8.94 -7.90
CA ALA A 27 0.55 -9.71 -8.40
C ALA A 27 -0.77 -8.91 -8.36
N ALA A 28 -1.04 -8.22 -7.23
CA ALA A 28 -2.17 -7.30 -7.09
C ALA A 28 -2.09 -6.13 -8.08
N GLN A 29 -0.88 -5.62 -8.37
CA GLN A 29 -0.67 -4.57 -9.35
C GLN A 29 -1.10 -4.98 -10.77
N GLY A 30 -1.08 -6.28 -11.11
CA GLY A 30 -1.64 -6.78 -12.36
C GLY A 30 -3.12 -6.43 -12.52
N LEU A 31 -3.90 -6.52 -11.44
CA LEU A 31 -5.32 -6.11 -11.44
C LEU A 31 -5.45 -4.59 -11.57
N TYR A 32 -4.59 -3.82 -10.90
CA TYR A 32 -4.55 -2.37 -11.07
C TYR A 32 -4.33 -1.97 -12.54
N PHE A 33 -3.35 -2.57 -13.22
CA PHE A 33 -3.09 -2.29 -14.62
C PHE A 33 -4.26 -2.67 -15.51
N LEU A 34 -4.92 -3.79 -15.23
CA LEU A 34 -6.11 -4.19 -15.98
C LEU A 34 -7.22 -3.13 -15.86
N ILE A 35 -7.52 -2.67 -14.64
CA ILE A 35 -8.51 -1.60 -14.41
C ILE A 35 -8.05 -0.31 -15.12
N ASN A 36 -6.77 0.06 -15.00
CA ASN A 36 -6.25 1.28 -15.62
C ASN A 36 -6.34 1.25 -17.16
N LEU A 37 -6.21 0.07 -17.76
CA LEU A 37 -6.31 -0.11 -19.21
C LEU A 37 -7.75 -0.10 -19.71
N THR A 38 -8.70 -0.66 -18.95
CA THR A 38 -10.09 -0.83 -19.37
C THR A 38 -10.99 0.37 -19.04
N THR A 39 -10.61 1.20 -18.08
CA THR A 39 -11.37 2.41 -17.73
C THR A 39 -11.32 3.45 -18.85
N THR A 40 -12.49 3.98 -19.22
CA THR A 40 -12.66 4.98 -20.29
C THR A 40 -13.26 6.30 -19.83
N ARG A 41 -13.87 6.33 -18.63
CA ARG A 41 -14.48 7.52 -18.04
C ARG A 41 -14.15 7.56 -16.55
N ALA A 42 -13.92 8.76 -16.04
CA ALA A 42 -13.64 9.00 -14.63
C ALA A 42 -14.22 10.36 -14.20
N TYR A 43 -14.55 10.47 -12.92
CA TYR A 43 -15.11 11.68 -12.33
C TYR A 43 -14.02 12.54 -11.71
N ASP A 44 -14.01 13.84 -12.03
CA ASP A 44 -13.12 14.79 -11.36
C ASP A 44 -13.55 14.92 -9.90
N ILE A 45 -12.65 14.57 -8.99
CA ILE A 45 -12.87 14.57 -7.53
C ILE A 45 -12.13 15.72 -6.84
N THR A 46 -11.59 16.67 -7.60
CA THR A 46 -10.93 17.84 -7.02
C THR A 46 -11.92 18.76 -6.31
N ILE A 47 -11.47 19.31 -5.19
CA ILE A 47 -12.18 20.32 -4.41
C ILE A 47 -11.49 21.68 -4.54
N PHE A 48 -12.12 22.72 -3.99
CA PHE A 48 -11.58 24.08 -4.02
C PHE A 48 -10.15 24.18 -3.49
N LEU A 49 -9.80 23.39 -2.47
CA LEU A 49 -8.47 23.39 -1.87
C LEU A 49 -7.37 22.88 -2.83
N ASP A 50 -7.67 21.96 -3.75
CA ASP A 50 -6.68 21.41 -4.69
C ASP A 50 -6.15 22.46 -5.67
N LYS A 51 -6.91 23.54 -5.89
CA LYS A 51 -6.52 24.67 -6.74
C LYS A 51 -5.35 25.47 -6.18
N TYR A 52 -5.14 25.43 -4.86
CA TYR A 52 -4.04 26.13 -4.19
C TYR A 52 -2.72 25.37 -4.20
N ILE A 53 -2.75 24.09 -4.60
CA ILE A 53 -1.54 23.28 -4.69
C ILE A 53 -0.99 23.44 -6.11
N PRO A 54 0.14 24.13 -6.36
CA PRO A 54 0.70 24.20 -7.70
C PRO A 54 1.34 22.87 -8.09
N PHE A 55 1.55 22.65 -9.39
CA PHE A 55 2.43 21.58 -9.83
C PHE A 55 3.88 21.91 -9.44
N ASN A 56 4.64 20.90 -8.99
CA ASN A 56 6.06 21.04 -8.69
C ASN A 56 6.81 19.74 -9.00
N GLU A 57 7.69 19.77 -10.00
CA GLU A 57 8.42 18.59 -10.46
C GLU A 57 9.38 17.98 -9.43
N TRP A 58 9.88 18.74 -8.45
CA TRP A 58 10.80 18.22 -7.42
C TRP A 58 10.17 17.11 -6.58
N PHE A 59 8.85 17.14 -6.45
CA PHE A 59 8.09 16.15 -5.72
C PHE A 59 7.96 14.81 -6.45
N ILE A 60 8.44 14.68 -7.70
CA ILE A 60 8.54 13.36 -8.33
C ILE A 60 9.50 12.43 -7.57
N LEU A 61 10.49 12.99 -6.87
CA LEU A 61 11.48 12.22 -6.11
C LEU A 61 10.83 11.47 -4.92
N PRO A 62 10.13 12.13 -3.97
CA PRO A 62 9.40 11.41 -2.92
C PRO A 62 8.30 10.50 -3.48
N TYR A 63 7.67 10.88 -4.60
CA TYR A 63 6.66 10.05 -5.26
C TYR A 63 7.25 8.71 -5.72
N VAL A 64 8.39 8.72 -6.42
CA VAL A 64 9.07 7.49 -6.86
C VAL A 64 9.76 6.78 -5.70
N PHE A 65 10.26 7.51 -4.71
CA PHE A 65 10.87 6.93 -3.51
C PHE A 65 9.90 6.02 -2.73
N TRP A 66 8.59 6.27 -2.82
CA TRP A 66 7.57 5.43 -2.22
C TRP A 66 7.75 3.94 -2.53
N TYR A 67 8.12 3.55 -3.76
CA TYR A 67 8.38 2.15 -4.08
C TYR A 67 9.49 1.56 -3.19
N PHE A 68 10.63 2.26 -3.11
CA PHE A 68 11.76 1.82 -2.28
C PHE A 68 11.40 1.80 -0.80
N TYR A 69 10.64 2.78 -0.33
CA TYR A 69 10.20 2.85 1.06
C TYR A 69 9.28 1.68 1.43
N THR A 70 8.25 1.42 0.62
CA THR A 70 7.26 0.35 0.88
C THR A 70 7.91 -1.03 0.85
N PHE A 71 8.64 -1.36 -0.21
CA PHE A 71 9.34 -2.65 -0.30
C PHE A 71 10.45 -2.77 0.75
N GLY A 72 11.21 -1.69 1.00
CA GLY A 72 12.26 -1.66 2.01
C GLY A 72 11.73 -1.93 3.42
N ALA A 73 10.62 -1.29 3.81
CA ALA A 73 9.98 -1.52 5.10
C ALA A 73 9.55 -2.99 5.27
N LEU A 74 8.94 -3.58 4.24
CA LEU A 74 8.54 -4.99 4.24
C LEU A 74 9.73 -5.94 4.32
N VAL A 75 10.82 -5.69 3.58
CA VAL A 75 12.03 -6.52 3.63
C VAL A 75 12.69 -6.45 5.02
N VAL A 76 12.78 -5.25 5.60
CA VAL A 76 13.33 -5.06 6.96
C VAL A 76 12.50 -5.81 7.99
N LEU A 77 11.17 -5.70 7.93
CA LEU A 77 10.28 -6.42 8.86
C LEU A 77 10.30 -7.94 8.61
N ALA A 78 10.38 -8.39 7.35
CA ALA A 78 10.51 -9.81 7.02
C ALA A 78 11.75 -10.42 7.69
N TYR A 79 12.82 -9.64 7.87
CA TYR A 79 14.00 -10.09 8.59
C TYR A 79 13.85 -9.96 10.12
N LYS A 80 13.36 -8.81 10.61
CA LYS A 80 13.42 -8.45 12.05
C LYS A 80 12.21 -8.87 12.88
N ASP A 81 11.01 -8.86 12.31
CA ASP A 81 9.76 -9.09 13.04
C ASP A 81 8.70 -9.72 12.11
N CYS A 82 8.60 -11.05 12.16
CA CYS A 82 7.68 -11.79 11.31
C CYS A 82 6.21 -11.48 11.61
N LYS A 83 5.85 -11.15 12.86
CA LYS A 83 4.45 -10.88 13.23
C LYS A 83 4.01 -9.55 12.65
N THR A 84 4.79 -8.50 12.86
CA THR A 84 4.50 -7.17 12.31
C THR A 84 4.59 -7.16 10.78
N TYR A 85 5.51 -7.94 10.20
CA TYR A 85 5.59 -8.14 8.75
C TYR A 85 4.26 -8.62 8.14
N TYR A 86 3.67 -9.71 8.64
CA TYR A 86 2.43 -10.24 8.06
C TYR A 86 1.26 -9.29 8.27
N LYS A 87 1.17 -8.64 9.43
CA LYS A 87 0.12 -7.64 9.70
C LYS A 87 0.21 -6.48 8.71
N LEU A 88 1.40 -5.93 8.48
CA LEU A 88 1.59 -4.85 7.51
C LEU A 88 1.29 -5.32 6.09
N LEU A 89 1.85 -6.45 5.65
CA LEU A 89 1.64 -6.99 4.30
C LEU A 89 0.15 -7.19 4.02
N PHE A 90 -0.59 -7.85 4.91
CA PHE A 90 -2.01 -8.08 4.71
C PHE A 90 -2.82 -6.79 4.81
N SER A 91 -2.43 -5.83 5.66
CA SER A 91 -3.04 -4.50 5.66
C SER A 91 -2.91 -3.82 4.28
N ILE A 92 -1.71 -3.81 3.71
CA ILE A 92 -1.42 -3.25 2.38
C ILE A 92 -2.24 -3.97 1.31
N VAL A 93 -2.14 -5.30 1.21
CA VAL A 93 -2.84 -6.06 0.18
C VAL A 93 -4.36 -5.91 0.29
N THR A 94 -4.93 -6.00 1.50
CA THR A 94 -6.38 -5.78 1.70
C THR A 94 -6.78 -4.36 1.31
N GLY A 95 -6.00 -3.36 1.69
CA GLY A 95 -6.27 -1.97 1.32
C GLY A 95 -6.16 -1.73 -0.19
N MET A 96 -5.20 -2.35 -0.88
CA MET A 96 -5.14 -2.37 -2.36
C MET A 96 -6.41 -2.98 -2.95
N MET A 97 -6.91 -4.11 -2.44
CA MET A 97 -8.15 -4.71 -2.93
C MET A 97 -9.36 -3.79 -2.75
N VAL A 98 -9.44 -3.09 -1.62
CA VAL A 98 -10.49 -2.08 -1.38
C VAL A 98 -10.36 -0.93 -2.38
N CYS A 99 -9.15 -0.41 -2.59
CA CYS A 99 -8.90 0.64 -3.57
C CYS A 99 -9.32 0.19 -4.98
N PHE A 100 -8.96 -1.03 -5.39
CA PHE A 100 -9.31 -1.56 -6.71
C PHE A 100 -10.81 -1.75 -6.89
N ALA A 101 -11.52 -2.19 -5.85
CA ALA A 101 -12.98 -2.25 -5.89
C ALA A 101 -13.59 -0.85 -6.09
N VAL A 102 -13.05 0.17 -5.41
CA VAL A 102 -13.48 1.56 -5.60
C VAL A 102 -13.13 2.06 -7.00
N TYR A 103 -11.91 1.84 -7.49
CA TYR A 103 -11.51 2.25 -8.85
C TYR A 103 -12.40 1.63 -9.93
N PHE A 104 -12.83 0.37 -9.72
CA PHE A 104 -13.72 -0.32 -10.66
C PHE A 104 -15.15 0.24 -10.64
N ILE A 105 -15.70 0.56 -9.46
CA ILE A 105 -17.09 1.01 -9.30
C ILE A 105 -17.23 2.52 -9.53
N PHE A 106 -16.23 3.28 -9.09
CA PHE A 106 -16.20 4.74 -9.10
C PHE A 106 -14.81 5.24 -9.54
N PRO A 107 -14.49 5.16 -10.84
CA PRO A 107 -13.23 5.66 -11.36
C PRO A 107 -13.18 7.19 -11.24
N THR A 108 -12.04 7.71 -10.82
CA THR A 108 -11.86 9.12 -10.46
C THR A 108 -10.59 9.67 -11.09
N THR A 109 -10.58 10.99 -11.30
CA THR A 109 -9.49 11.68 -11.96
C THR A 109 -9.14 12.99 -11.27
N VAL A 110 -7.91 13.44 -11.50
CA VAL A 110 -7.39 14.75 -11.14
C VAL A 110 -6.80 15.39 -12.39
N PRO A 111 -7.17 16.64 -12.73
CA PRO A 111 -6.60 17.33 -13.88
C PRO A 111 -5.08 17.46 -13.77
N ARG A 112 -4.38 16.90 -14.76
CA ARG A 112 -2.92 17.01 -14.89
C ARG A 112 -2.56 18.24 -15.74
N PRO A 113 -1.56 19.03 -15.35
CA PRO A 113 -1.10 20.18 -16.13
C PRO A 113 -0.32 19.73 -17.36
N HIS A 114 -0.10 20.65 -18.30
CA HIS A 114 0.91 20.46 -19.33
C HIS A 114 2.32 20.49 -18.71
N VAL A 115 3.11 19.45 -18.94
CA VAL A 115 4.50 19.34 -18.47
C VAL A 115 5.43 19.35 -19.69
N PRO A 116 6.33 20.34 -19.84
CA PRO A 116 7.14 20.49 -21.06
C PRO A 116 8.13 19.35 -21.34
N GLY A 117 8.54 18.58 -20.32
CA GLY A 117 9.50 17.47 -20.49
C GLY A 117 10.94 17.92 -20.76
N THR A 118 11.29 19.16 -20.42
CA THR A 118 12.58 19.78 -20.75
C THR A 118 13.73 19.30 -19.87
N ASN A 119 13.44 18.86 -18.64
CA ASN A 119 14.44 18.38 -17.68
C ASN A 119 14.14 16.94 -17.21
N LEU A 120 15.10 16.34 -16.49
CA LEU A 120 14.99 14.94 -16.03
C LEU A 120 13.76 14.72 -15.13
N LEU A 121 13.48 15.63 -14.20
CA LEU A 121 12.35 15.50 -13.27
C LEU A 121 11.02 15.56 -14.02
N GLN A 122 10.88 16.47 -14.99
CA GLN A 122 9.71 16.56 -15.86
C GLN A 122 9.55 15.30 -16.72
N LYS A 123 10.65 14.71 -17.23
CA LYS A 123 10.59 13.43 -17.95
C LYS A 123 10.14 12.28 -17.05
N MET A 124 10.56 12.26 -15.78
CA MET A 124 10.08 11.28 -14.80
C MET A 124 8.58 11.46 -14.54
N VAL A 125 8.10 12.70 -14.40
CA VAL A 125 6.66 12.99 -14.27
C VAL A 125 5.89 12.47 -15.49
N LEU A 126 6.37 12.77 -16.71
CA LEU A 126 5.72 12.30 -17.94
C LEU A 126 5.75 10.77 -18.07
N MET A 127 6.80 10.10 -17.60
CA MET A 127 6.86 8.63 -17.55
C MET A 127 5.79 8.06 -16.61
N ILE A 128 5.62 8.66 -15.43
CA ILE A 128 4.54 8.28 -14.51
C ILE A 128 3.18 8.54 -15.16
N TYR A 129 2.95 9.72 -15.74
CA TYR A 129 1.69 10.05 -16.39
C TYR A 129 1.34 9.15 -17.59
N GLY A 130 2.35 8.65 -18.31
CA GLY A 130 2.15 7.74 -19.44
C GLY A 130 1.85 6.30 -19.01
N ASN A 131 2.48 5.82 -17.94
CA ASN A 131 2.28 4.46 -17.44
C ASN A 131 1.07 4.32 -16.52
N ASP A 132 0.67 5.42 -15.88
CA ASP A 132 -0.49 5.50 -15.01
C ASP A 132 -1.51 6.48 -15.59
N LYS A 133 -2.57 5.96 -16.21
CA LYS A 133 -3.66 6.81 -16.73
C LYS A 133 -4.43 7.44 -15.56
N PRO A 134 -5.00 8.63 -15.73
CA PRO A 134 -5.61 9.38 -14.64
C PRO A 134 -7.03 8.88 -14.31
N TYR A 135 -7.19 7.59 -14.03
CA TYR A 135 -8.50 6.96 -13.83
C TYR A 135 -8.69 6.28 -12.46
N ASN A 136 -7.60 6.01 -11.76
CA ASN A 136 -7.56 5.20 -10.54
C ASN A 136 -6.98 5.99 -9.36
N CYS A 137 -7.45 7.22 -9.12
CA CYS A 137 -6.87 8.04 -8.06
C CYS A 137 -7.44 7.70 -6.66
N PHE A 138 -8.77 7.66 -6.48
CA PHE A 138 -9.39 7.63 -5.15
C PHE A 138 -9.75 6.22 -4.64
N PRO A 139 -9.31 5.79 -3.44
CA PRO A 139 -8.31 6.40 -2.55
C PRO A 139 -6.87 6.17 -3.04
N SER A 140 -5.90 6.95 -2.54
CA SER A 140 -4.48 6.80 -2.90
C SER A 140 -3.79 5.64 -2.19
N ILE A 141 -3.24 4.68 -2.96
CA ILE A 141 -2.39 3.59 -2.43
C ILE A 141 -1.07 4.14 -1.87
N HIS A 142 -0.49 5.18 -2.48
CA HIS A 142 0.76 5.79 -2.01
C HIS A 142 0.62 6.28 -0.56
N MET A 143 -0.47 6.99 -0.28
CA MET A 143 -0.80 7.52 1.03
C MET A 143 -1.17 6.42 2.03
N LEU A 144 -1.98 5.46 1.60
CA LEU A 144 -2.41 4.33 2.42
C LEU A 144 -1.20 3.53 2.94
N ASP A 145 -0.32 3.11 2.03
CA ASP A 145 0.82 2.25 2.38
C ASP A 145 1.80 2.97 3.29
N THR A 146 2.13 4.23 2.98
CA THR A 146 3.08 5.01 3.80
C THR A 146 2.52 5.32 5.19
N LEU A 147 1.21 5.53 5.31
CA LEU A 147 0.55 5.70 6.60
C LEU A 147 0.59 4.41 7.41
N LEU A 148 0.22 3.27 6.82
CA LEU A 148 0.27 1.98 7.48
C LEU A 148 1.68 1.68 8.00
N ILE A 149 2.71 1.82 7.16
CA ILE A 149 4.12 1.64 7.56
C ILE A 149 4.43 2.53 8.77
N THR A 150 4.05 3.81 8.72
CA THR A 150 4.30 4.77 9.80
C THR A 150 3.59 4.36 11.09
N MET A 151 2.32 3.97 11.04
CA MET A 151 1.55 3.53 12.22
C MET A 151 2.16 2.28 12.86
N PHE A 152 2.55 1.28 12.06
CA PHE A 152 3.21 0.06 12.56
C PHE A 152 4.59 0.37 13.17
N ILE A 153 5.38 1.28 12.59
CA ILE A 153 6.63 1.77 13.18
C ILE A 153 6.37 2.45 14.53
N PHE A 154 5.37 3.33 14.61
CA PHE A 154 5.03 4.04 15.84
C PHE A 154 4.61 3.09 16.97
N LYS A 155 3.86 2.03 16.62
CA LYS A 155 3.35 1.04 17.57
C LYS A 155 4.43 0.08 18.07
N HIS A 156 5.23 -0.49 17.17
CA HIS A 156 6.11 -1.63 17.48
C HIS A 156 7.58 -1.27 17.61
N ASN A 157 8.00 -0.07 17.22
CA ASN A 157 9.37 0.38 17.36
C ASN A 157 9.51 1.41 18.49
N LYS A 158 10.60 1.33 19.26
CA LYS A 158 10.93 2.29 20.34
C LYS A 158 11.85 3.43 19.89
N ASN A 159 12.52 3.29 18.74
CA ASN A 159 13.49 4.27 18.25
C ASN A 159 12.77 5.54 17.76
N LEU A 160 12.98 6.65 18.48
CA LEU A 160 12.38 7.95 18.17
C LEU A 160 12.82 8.49 16.80
N ILE A 161 14.09 8.33 16.44
CA ILE A 161 14.62 8.77 15.14
C ILE A 161 13.84 8.08 14.03
N LEU A 162 13.66 6.76 14.12
CA LEU A 162 12.90 6.02 13.10
C LEU A 162 11.45 6.48 13.00
N LYS A 163 10.79 6.80 14.13
CA LYS A 163 9.43 7.35 14.12
C LYS A 163 9.36 8.72 13.46
N VAL A 164 10.27 9.63 13.81
CA VAL A 164 10.31 10.97 13.21
C VAL A 164 10.62 10.86 11.71
N THR A 165 11.60 10.05 11.33
CA THR A 165 11.95 9.81 9.92
C THR A 165 10.77 9.21 9.14
N SER A 166 10.06 8.22 9.69
CA SER A 166 8.90 7.65 9.00
C SER A 166 7.76 8.65 8.86
N ALA A 167 7.50 9.49 9.86
CA ALA A 167 6.51 10.56 9.79
C ALA A 167 6.88 11.61 8.72
N VAL A 168 8.15 12.01 8.64
CA VAL A 168 8.64 12.94 7.61
C VAL A 168 8.49 12.34 6.20
N ILE A 169 8.83 11.06 6.03
CA ILE A 169 8.64 10.35 4.76
C ILE A 169 7.14 10.27 4.41
N CYS A 170 6.28 9.96 5.38
CA CYS A 170 4.84 9.92 5.20
C CYS A 170 4.29 11.25 4.67
N VAL A 171 4.61 12.36 5.34
CA VAL A 171 4.19 13.71 4.93
C VAL A 171 4.76 14.06 3.56
N SER A 172 6.03 13.74 3.31
CA SER A 172 6.69 14.00 2.01
C SER A 172 6.00 13.26 0.86
N ILE A 173 5.60 12.01 1.07
CA ILE A 173 4.86 11.22 0.07
C ILE A 173 3.45 11.77 -0.13
N TYR A 174 2.74 12.14 0.93
CA TYR A 174 1.43 12.80 0.81
C TYR A 174 1.54 14.08 -0.03
N MET A 175 2.45 14.98 0.32
CA MET A 175 2.69 16.19 -0.47
C MET A 175 3.06 15.85 -1.91
N SER A 176 3.87 14.81 -2.11
CA SER A 176 4.32 14.44 -3.45
C SER A 176 3.19 14.11 -4.41
N THR A 177 2.18 13.40 -3.93
CA THR A 177 1.03 13.02 -4.74
C THR A 177 0.21 14.22 -5.21
N TRP A 178 0.11 15.27 -4.38
CA TRP A 178 -0.60 16.50 -4.73
C TRP A 178 0.21 17.38 -5.68
N PHE A 179 1.50 17.58 -5.39
CA PHE A 179 2.39 18.42 -6.23
C PHE A 179 2.68 17.80 -7.60
N VAL A 180 2.71 16.46 -7.70
CA VAL A 180 2.79 15.73 -8.98
C VAL A 180 1.41 15.63 -9.65
N LYS A 181 0.34 16.17 -9.05
CA LYS A 181 -1.02 16.19 -9.61
C LYS A 181 -1.56 14.80 -9.96
N GLN A 182 -1.32 13.85 -9.05
CA GLN A 182 -1.83 12.48 -9.14
C GLN A 182 -3.07 12.24 -8.28
N HIS A 183 -3.21 12.97 -7.18
CA HIS A 183 -4.30 12.78 -6.23
C HIS A 183 -4.85 14.13 -5.76
N SER A 184 -6.11 14.11 -5.32
CA SER A 184 -6.81 15.20 -4.65
C SER A 184 -6.63 15.08 -3.12
N ILE A 185 -6.97 16.14 -2.40
CA ILE A 185 -7.05 16.13 -0.93
C ILE A 185 -8.07 15.08 -0.44
N LEU A 186 -9.13 14.82 -1.22
CA LEU A 186 -10.12 13.81 -0.85
C LEU A 186 -9.52 12.39 -0.81
N ASP A 187 -8.57 12.08 -1.72
CA ASP A 187 -7.82 10.82 -1.68
C ASP A 187 -7.07 10.66 -0.35
N ALA A 188 -6.49 11.73 0.17
CA ALA A 188 -5.76 11.71 1.44
C ALA A 188 -6.67 11.44 2.63
N VAL A 189 -7.85 12.04 2.65
CA VAL A 189 -8.85 11.78 3.70
C VAL A 189 -9.27 10.32 3.66
N ALA A 190 -9.63 9.80 2.48
CA ALA A 190 -10.09 8.43 2.32
C ALA A 190 -9.01 7.40 2.64
N SER A 191 -7.79 7.59 2.14
CA SER A 191 -6.64 6.71 2.44
C SER A 191 -6.28 6.73 3.92
N THR A 192 -6.41 7.88 4.58
CA THR A 192 -6.13 8.00 6.01
C THR A 192 -7.17 7.25 6.85
N ILE A 193 -8.46 7.42 6.54
CA ILE A 193 -9.55 6.70 7.19
C ILE A 193 -9.37 5.19 6.98
N LEU A 194 -9.17 4.76 5.72
CA LEU A 194 -8.97 3.36 5.38
C LEU A 194 -7.74 2.77 6.08
N GLY A 195 -6.61 3.50 6.10
CA GLY A 195 -5.38 3.08 6.76
C GLY A 195 -5.55 2.90 8.27
N ILE A 196 -6.26 3.82 8.94
CA ILE A 196 -6.57 3.70 10.36
C ILE A 196 -7.45 2.47 10.62
N ILE A 197 -8.50 2.25 9.82
CA ILE A 197 -9.38 1.09 9.95
C ILE A 197 -8.58 -0.21 9.80
N LEU A 198 -7.75 -0.32 8.76
CA LEU A 198 -6.96 -1.52 8.51
C LEU A 198 -5.93 -1.74 9.62
N PHE A 199 -5.24 -0.70 10.08
CA PHE A 199 -4.33 -0.79 11.21
C PHE A 199 -5.05 -1.34 12.46
N LEU A 200 -6.22 -0.81 12.79
CA LEU A 200 -7.00 -1.28 13.94
C LEU A 200 -7.45 -2.73 13.78
N VAL A 201 -7.91 -3.13 12.58
CA VAL A 201 -8.33 -4.51 12.29
C VAL A 201 -7.17 -5.49 12.46
N PHE A 202 -6.00 -5.20 11.88
CA PHE A 202 -4.85 -6.10 11.90
C PHE A 202 -4.04 -6.04 13.21
N GLU A 203 -4.23 -5.02 14.05
CA GLU A 203 -3.72 -4.98 15.42
C GLU A 203 -4.66 -5.62 16.45
N ASN A 204 -5.94 -5.80 16.13
CA ASN A 204 -6.92 -6.32 17.09
C ASN A 204 -6.70 -7.81 17.39
N GLU A 205 -6.27 -8.12 18.62
CA GLU A 205 -6.00 -9.48 19.07
C GLU A 205 -7.21 -10.41 19.01
N TYR A 206 -8.41 -9.89 19.23
CA TYR A 206 -9.64 -10.69 19.10
C TYR A 206 -9.86 -11.13 17.66
N VAL A 207 -9.64 -10.25 16.69
CA VAL A 207 -9.73 -10.57 15.25
C VAL A 207 -8.67 -11.60 14.89
N ILE A 208 -7.42 -11.38 15.32
CA ILE A 208 -6.32 -12.31 15.06
C ILE A 208 -6.62 -13.71 15.62
N ARG A 209 -7.07 -13.80 16.87
CA ARG A 209 -7.43 -15.08 17.50
C ARG A 209 -8.57 -15.78 16.76
N LYS A 210 -9.56 -15.05 16.28
CA LYS A 210 -10.67 -15.62 15.50
C LYS A 210 -10.21 -16.18 14.15
N LEU A 211 -9.26 -15.50 13.48
CA LEU A 211 -8.64 -16.00 12.25
C LEU A 211 -7.80 -17.26 12.50
N GLU A 212 -7.07 -17.31 13.62
CA GLU A 212 -6.33 -18.52 14.05
C GLU A 212 -7.27 -19.70 14.29
N ASN A 213 -8.38 -19.48 15.00
CA ASN A 213 -9.40 -20.52 15.25
C ASN A 213 -10.03 -21.03 13.94
N LEU A 214 -10.38 -20.13 13.00
CA LEU A 214 -10.96 -20.53 11.71
C LEU A 214 -9.97 -21.41 10.91
N ARG A 215 -8.70 -21.06 10.95
CA ARG A 215 -7.64 -21.85 10.31
C ARG A 215 -7.54 -23.25 10.94
N GLU A 216 -7.58 -23.35 12.26
CA GLU A 216 -7.56 -24.65 12.96
C GLU A 216 -8.73 -25.54 12.52
N ILE A 217 -9.95 -24.99 12.47
CA ILE A 217 -11.14 -25.70 11.99
C ILE A 217 -10.94 -26.21 10.56
N LEU A 218 -10.47 -25.36 9.64
CA LEU A 218 -10.24 -25.75 8.24
C LEU A 218 -9.15 -26.83 8.11
N THR A 219 -8.12 -26.80 8.95
CA THR A 219 -7.08 -27.84 8.95
C THR A 219 -7.59 -29.17 9.49
N LEU A 220 -8.43 -29.14 10.54
CA LEU A 220 -9.08 -30.34 11.07
C LEU A 220 -10.01 -30.96 10.03
N GLN A 221 -10.83 -30.15 9.35
CA GLN A 221 -11.71 -30.62 8.28
C GLN A 221 -10.94 -31.30 7.14
N LYS A 222 -9.80 -30.72 6.71
CA LYS A 222 -8.95 -31.34 5.67
C LYS A 222 -8.35 -32.68 6.13
N ARG A 223 -7.92 -32.79 7.40
CA ARG A 223 -7.40 -34.05 7.95
C ARG A 223 -8.49 -35.13 8.02
N VAL A 224 -9.69 -34.77 8.46
CA VAL A 224 -10.82 -35.72 8.53
C VAL A 224 -11.18 -36.22 7.13
N LYS A 225 -11.29 -35.33 6.13
CA LYS A 225 -11.56 -35.74 4.74
C LYS A 225 -10.48 -36.64 4.15
N GLY A 226 -9.20 -36.35 4.41
CA GLY A 226 -8.09 -37.19 3.94
C GLY A 226 -7.90 -38.51 4.71
N LEU A 227 -8.64 -38.73 5.79
CA LEU A 227 -8.71 -40.03 6.50
C LEU A 227 -9.93 -40.86 6.08
N SER A 228 -10.90 -40.25 5.40
CA SER A 228 -12.11 -40.90 4.89
C SER A 228 -12.02 -41.33 3.41
N GLU A 229 -10.90 -41.04 2.76
CA GLU A 229 -10.50 -41.49 1.42
C GLU A 229 -9.42 -42.58 1.54
#